data_AF-A0A803M4R3-F1
#
_entry.id   AF-A0A803M4R3-F1
#
_cell.length_a   1.000
_cell.length_b   1.000
_cell.length_c   1.000
_cell.angle_alpha   90.00
_cell.angle_beta   90.00
_cell.angle_gamma   90.00
#
_symmetry.space_group_name_H-M   'P 1'
#
loop_
_entity.id
_entity.type
_entity.pdbx_description
1 polymer ?
#
loop_
_entity_poly.entity_id
_entity_poly.type
_entity_poly.pdbx_seq_one_letter_code
_entity_poly.pdbx_strand_id
1 'polypeptide(L)'
;MSSSAQQKNTGGGHHEDIDPNDPYIQEIAKWAVDEHNSQKVNICKLILDMGHTWCKKTLKAARECITGSTRYFIELEASEGCKTNKYYAQVLELVCQTPIRKLEVFEPRINAPIAVAN
;
A
#
# COMPACT_ATOMS: atom_id res chain seq x y z
N MET A 1 -11.32 -4.26 -37.01
CA MET A 1 -10.70 -3.53 -35.90
C MET A 1 -11.81 -2.89 -35.09
N SER A 2 -12.04 -3.32 -33.85
CA SER A 2 -12.68 -2.54 -32.80
C SER A 2 -12.40 -3.24 -31.47
N SER A 3 -11.44 -2.65 -30.77
CA SER A 3 -11.15 -2.85 -29.36
C SER A 3 -12.27 -2.21 -28.54
N SER A 4 -12.72 -2.83 -27.45
CA SER A 4 -13.01 -2.13 -26.19
C SER A 4 -13.32 -3.10 -25.07
N ALA A 5 -12.64 -2.84 -23.96
CA ALA A 5 -12.57 -3.57 -22.70
C ALA A 5 -13.95 -3.86 -22.07
N GLN A 6 -14.11 -5.07 -21.56
CA GLN A 6 -15.08 -5.37 -20.50
C GLN A 6 -14.55 -4.74 -19.19
N GLN A 7 -15.06 -3.56 -18.84
CA GLN A 7 -15.06 -3.10 -17.46
C GLN A 7 -15.98 -4.01 -16.65
N LYS A 8 -15.39 -4.76 -15.72
CA LYS A 8 -16.08 -5.72 -14.86
C LYS A 8 -16.72 -4.94 -13.72
N ASN A 9 -18.03 -4.73 -13.82
CA ASN A 9 -18.87 -4.32 -12.69
C ASN A 9 -18.76 -5.36 -11.57
N THR A 10 -18.33 -4.93 -10.38
CA THR A 10 -18.48 -5.70 -9.15
C THR A 10 -18.98 -4.74 -8.07
N GLY A 11 -20.20 -4.97 -7.58
CA GLY A 11 -20.80 -4.17 -6.52
C GLY A 11 -20.13 -4.44 -5.17
N GLY A 12 -19.83 -3.35 -4.44
CA GLY A 12 -19.26 -3.36 -3.09
C GLY A 12 -18.22 -2.26 -2.94
N GLY A 13 -18.63 -1.05 -2.53
CA GLY A 13 -17.77 0.15 -2.47
C GLY A 13 -17.31 0.62 -3.86
N HIS A 14 -17.40 1.90 -4.18
CA HIS A 14 -16.83 2.38 -5.44
C HIS A 14 -15.32 2.43 -5.27
N HIS A 15 -14.64 1.32 -5.56
CA HIS A 15 -13.19 1.30 -5.68
C HIS A 15 -12.83 1.89 -7.04
N GLU A 16 -12.30 3.11 -7.02
CA GLU A 16 -11.77 3.77 -8.21
C GLU A 16 -10.30 3.42 -8.34
N ASP A 17 -9.93 2.77 -9.45
CA ASP A 17 -8.52 2.57 -9.81
C ASP A 17 -7.87 3.95 -10.03
N ILE A 18 -6.71 4.17 -9.42
CA ILE A 18 -5.94 5.41 -9.53
C ILE A 18 -4.54 5.11 -10.04
N ASP A 19 -3.91 6.09 -10.69
CA ASP A 19 -2.56 5.90 -11.22
C ASP A 19 -1.57 5.69 -10.07
N PRO A 20 -0.89 4.54 -9.98
CA PRO A 20 0.12 4.30 -8.96
C PRO A 20 1.33 5.23 -9.08
N ASN A 21 1.54 5.87 -10.24
CA ASN A 21 2.60 6.83 -10.47
C ASN A 21 2.23 8.27 -10.08
N ASP A 22 0.98 8.50 -9.66
CA ASP A 22 0.56 9.81 -9.17
C ASP A 22 1.46 10.22 -7.98
N PRO A 23 2.03 11.45 -8.00
CA PRO A 23 2.94 11.90 -6.95
C PRO A 23 2.34 11.82 -5.54
N TYR A 24 1.04 12.07 -5.42
CA TYR A 24 0.31 11.99 -4.15
C TYR A 24 0.21 10.54 -3.66
N ILE A 25 -0.04 9.60 -4.56
CA ILE A 25 -0.10 8.17 -4.22
C ILE A 25 1.29 7.63 -3.86
N GLN A 26 2.35 8.10 -4.52
CA GLN A 26 3.71 7.78 -4.12
C GLN A 26 4.05 8.34 -2.73
N GLU A 27 3.56 9.53 -2.38
CA GLU A 27 3.72 10.11 -1.05
C GLU A 27 2.99 9.27 0.00
N ILE A 28 1.73 8.88 -0.24
CA ILE A 28 0.98 8.03 0.69
C ILE A 28 1.67 6.67 0.86
N ALA A 29 2.18 6.07 -0.23
CA ALA A 29 2.90 4.82 -0.17
C ALA A 29 4.19 4.92 0.67
N LYS A 30 4.95 6.01 0.52
CA LYS A 30 6.14 6.28 1.35
C LYS A 30 5.76 6.47 2.81
N TRP A 31 4.75 7.30 3.08
CA TRP A 31 4.23 7.52 4.43
C TRP A 31 3.80 6.22 5.11
N ALA A 32 3.11 5.32 4.38
CA ALA A 32 2.68 4.03 4.92
C ALA A 32 3.87 3.13 5.32
N VAL A 33 4.95 3.14 4.54
CA VAL A 33 6.17 2.39 4.85
C VAL A 33 6.88 3.01 6.06
N ASP A 34 6.98 4.33 6.11
CA ASP A 34 7.61 5.05 7.22
C ASP A 34 6.83 4.86 8.53
N GLU A 35 5.50 4.89 8.47
CA GLU A 35 4.63 4.63 9.62
C GLU A 35 4.73 3.18 10.10
N HIS A 36 4.79 2.20 9.19
CA HIS A 36 5.05 0.80 9.55
C HIS A 36 6.42 0.63 10.23
N ASN A 37 7.46 1.29 9.70
CA ASN A 37 8.79 1.29 10.30
C ASN A 37 8.77 1.95 11.69
N SER A 38 8.07 3.07 11.87
CA SER A 38 7.97 3.78 13.15
C SER A 38 7.26 2.93 14.22
N GLN A 39 6.22 2.20 13.83
CA GLN A 39 5.50 1.26 14.69
C GLN A 39 6.38 0.03 15.04
N LYS A 40 7.10 -0.51 14.06
CA LYS A 40 8.09 -1.59 14.30
C LYS A 40 9.20 -1.15 15.25
N VAL A 41 9.73 0.07 15.13
CA VAL A 41 10.79 0.59 16.02
C VAL A 41 10.27 0.78 17.46
N ASN A 42 9.00 1.14 17.65
CA ASN A 42 8.39 1.22 18.98
C ASN A 42 8.22 -0.15 19.64
N ILE A 43 7.91 -1.19 18.87
CA ILE A 43 7.78 -2.57 19.37
C ILE A 43 9.18 -3.23 19.53
N CYS A 44 10.13 -2.89 18.66
CA CYS A 44 11.48 -3.45 18.58
C CYS A 44 12.54 -2.38 18.83
N LYS A 45 12.48 -1.69 19.97
CA LYS A 45 13.44 -0.66 20.42
C LYS A 45 14.85 -1.19 20.72
N LEU A 46 15.27 -2.28 20.07
CA LEU A 46 16.48 -3.04 20.38
C LEU A 46 17.14 -3.72 19.16
N ILE A 47 16.76 -3.41 17.91
CA ILE A 47 17.48 -3.94 16.75
C ILE A 47 18.04 -2.80 15.90
N LEU A 48 19.33 -2.58 16.13
CA LEU A 48 20.23 -1.75 15.36
C LEU A 48 20.22 -2.17 13.88
N ASP A 49 19.94 -1.20 13.01
CA ASP A 49 20.62 -0.95 11.73
C ASP A 49 20.55 -1.96 10.56
N MET A 50 19.64 -2.96 10.53
CA MET A 50 19.59 -3.93 9.41
C MET A 50 18.20 -4.25 8.83
N GLY A 51 17.11 -3.68 9.37
CA GLY A 51 15.72 -4.05 9.05
C GLY A 51 14.85 -2.94 8.46
N HIS A 52 15.44 -1.89 7.89
CA HIS A 52 14.66 -0.77 7.35
C HIS A 52 13.94 -1.20 6.07
N THR A 53 12.62 -1.03 6.04
CA THR A 53 11.82 -1.28 4.83
C THR A 53 11.77 0.00 4.00
N TRP A 54 12.21 -0.01 2.74
CA TRP A 54 12.09 1.17 1.86
C TRP A 54 11.19 0.88 0.66
N CYS A 55 10.25 1.79 0.38
CA CYS A 55 9.39 1.72 -0.79
C CYS A 55 10.24 1.88 -2.07
N LYS A 56 10.20 0.88 -2.96
CA LYS A 56 10.86 0.93 -4.27
C LYS A 56 9.95 1.52 -5.34
N LYS A 57 8.70 1.06 -5.38
CA LYS A 57 7.70 1.51 -6.34
C LYS A 57 6.31 1.11 -5.90
N THR A 58 5.33 1.91 -6.29
CA THR A 58 3.92 1.53 -6.24
C THR A 58 3.58 0.71 -7.47
N LEU A 59 2.90 -0.43 -7.28
CA LEU A 59 2.48 -1.33 -8.35
C LEU A 59 1.05 -1.07 -8.80
N LYS A 60 0.16 -0.87 -7.83
CA LYS A 60 -1.26 -0.59 -8.04
C LYS A 60 -1.77 0.29 -6.92
N ALA A 61 -2.76 1.09 -7.24
CA ALA A 61 -3.46 1.85 -6.26
C ALA A 61 -4.95 1.93 -6.63
N ALA A 62 -5.79 1.93 -5.61
CA ALA A 62 -7.21 2.22 -5.72
C ALA A 62 -7.62 3.11 -4.55
N ARG A 63 -8.72 3.84 -4.70
CA ARG A 63 -9.33 4.61 -3.62
C ARG A 63 -10.79 4.24 -3.45
N GLU A 64 -11.27 4.40 -2.23
CA GLU A 64 -12.68 4.36 -1.86
C GLU A 64 -13.03 5.66 -1.15
N CYS A 65 -13.99 6.40 -1.72
CA CYS A 65 -14.51 7.62 -1.11
C CYS A 65 -15.59 7.25 -0.09
N ILE A 66 -15.37 7.64 1.16
CA ILE A 66 -16.28 7.45 2.29
C ILE A 66 -16.70 8.84 2.76
N THR A 67 -17.91 8.99 3.31
CA THR A 67 -18.34 10.30 3.83
C THR A 67 -17.39 10.80 4.91
N GLY A 68 -16.62 11.87 4.61
CA GLY A 68 -15.64 12.47 5.52
C GLY A 68 -14.24 11.82 5.51
N SER A 69 -13.99 10.82 4.65
CA SER A 69 -12.69 10.18 4.53
C SER A 69 -12.44 9.55 3.15
N THR A 70 -11.18 9.33 2.81
CA THR A 70 -10.78 8.57 1.64
C THR A 70 -9.90 7.41 2.09
N ARG A 71 -10.25 6.20 1.71
CA ARG A 71 -9.42 5.02 1.94
C ARG A 71 -8.61 4.72 0.69
N TYR A 72 -7.31 4.58 0.84
CA TYR A 72 -6.40 4.19 -0.23
C TYR A 72 -5.95 2.76 -0.04
N PHE A 73 -5.99 1.99 -1.11
CA PHE A 73 -5.50 0.63 -1.20
C PHE A 73 -4.28 0.63 -2.10
N ILE A 74 -3.11 0.35 -1.55
CA ILE A 74 -1.84 0.50 -2.25
C ILE A 74 -1.11 -0.83 -2.26
N GLU A 75 -0.82 -1.36 -3.44
CA GLU A 75 0.14 -2.43 -3.63
C GLU A 75 1.49 -1.81 -3.96
N LEU A 76 2.52 -2.13 -3.18
CA LEU A 76 3.85 -1.57 -3.35
C LEU A 76 4.92 -2.65 -3.25
N GLU A 77 6.03 -2.46 -3.94
CA GLU A 77 7.26 -3.21 -3.69
C GLU A 77 8.10 -2.43 -2.70
N ALA A 78 8.48 -3.07 -1.60
CA ALA A 78 9.43 -2.53 -0.66
C ALA A 78 10.55 -3.53 -0.41
N SER A 79 11.73 -3.02 -0.07
CA SER A 79 12.86 -3.87 0.30
C SER A 79 13.06 -3.84 1.80
N GLU A 80 13.13 -5.02 2.40
CA GLU A 80 13.47 -5.23 3.81
C GLU A 80 14.86 -5.85 3.82
N GLY A 81 15.88 -5.02 4.07
CA GLY A 81 17.28 -5.40 3.88
C GLY A 81 17.58 -5.78 2.43
N CYS A 82 18.14 -6.98 2.19
CA CYS A 82 18.49 -7.45 0.84
C CYS A 82 17.31 -8.02 0.04
N LYS A 83 16.13 -8.17 0.65
CA LYS A 83 14.97 -8.83 0.02
C LYS A 83 13.96 -7.81 -0.45
N THR A 84 13.53 -7.90 -1.70
CA THR A 84 12.40 -7.11 -2.22
C THR A 84 11.14 -7.95 -2.17
N ASN A 85 10.13 -7.49 -1.44
CA ASN A 85 8.84 -8.15 -1.32
C ASN A 85 7.72 -7.22 -1.78
N LYS A 86 6.59 -7.82 -2.15
CA LYS A 86 5.36 -7.07 -2.41
C LYS A 86 4.60 -6.91 -1.10
N TYR A 87 4.07 -5.73 -0.87
CA TYR A 87 3.27 -5.39 0.29
C TYR A 87 1.94 -4.82 -0.16
N TYR A 88 0.96 -4.97 0.72
CA TYR A 88 -0.34 -4.35 0.60
C TYR A 88 -0.54 -3.43 1.79
N ALA A 89 -0.90 -2.18 1.50
CA ALA A 89 -1.14 -1.14 2.49
C ALA A 89 -2.55 -0.59 2.33
N GLN A 90 -3.24 -0.38 3.46
CA GLN A 90 -4.48 0.37 3.54
C GLN A 90 -4.27 1.62 4.38
N VAL A 91 -4.54 2.78 3.79
CA VAL A 91 -4.39 4.08 4.44
C VAL A 91 -5.73 4.79 4.44
N LEU A 92 -6.24 5.13 5.61
CA LEU A 92 -7.42 5.97 5.77
C LEU A 92 -6.99 7.43 5.96
N GLU A 93 -7.46 8.30 5.09
CA GLU A 93 -7.26 9.75 5.18
C GLU A 93 -8.57 10.42 5.55
N LEU A 94 -8.63 11.04 6.73
CA LEU A 94 -9.80 11.81 7.14
C LEU A 94 -9.72 13.23 6.56
N VAL A 95 -10.80 13.65 5.89
CA VAL A 95 -10.89 14.98 5.30
C VAL A 95 -11.34 15.96 6.39
N CYS A 96 -10.37 16.49 7.12
CA CYS A 96 -10.54 17.59 8.07
C CYS A 96 -9.55 18.73 7.75
N GLN A 97 -9.59 19.83 8.52
CA GLN A 97 -8.75 21.03 8.26
C GLN A 97 -7.24 20.71 8.13
N THR A 98 -6.79 19.68 8.84
CA THR A 98 -5.46 19.08 8.68
C THR A 98 -5.66 17.61 8.36
N PRO A 99 -5.33 17.10 7.16
CA PRO A 99 -5.53 15.71 6.80
C PRO A 99 -4.88 14.77 7.83
N ILE A 100 -5.69 13.91 8.46
CA ILE A 100 -5.19 12.91 9.38
C ILE A 100 -5.11 11.59 8.63
N ARG A 101 -3.89 11.07 8.48
CA ARG A 101 -3.64 9.75 7.89
C ARG A 101 -3.54 8.71 8.99
N LYS A 102 -4.17 7.56 8.76
CA LYS A 102 -4.10 6.38 9.63
C LYS A 102 -3.74 5.16 8.78
N LEU A 103 -2.66 4.48 9.15
CA LEU A 103 -2.31 3.20 8.57
C LEU A 103 -3.24 2.15 9.20
N GLU A 104 -4.12 1.57 8.38
CA GLU A 104 -5.06 0.54 8.84
C GLU A 104 -4.48 -0.86 8.69
N VAL A 105 -3.80 -1.12 7.57
CA VAL A 105 -3.18 -2.43 7.26
C VAL A 105 -1.84 -2.19 6.58
N PHE A 106 -0.84 -2.99 6.94
CA PHE A 106 0.40 -3.12 6.20
C PHE A 106 0.91 -4.56 6.31
N GLU A 107 0.78 -5.34 5.24
CA GLU A 107 1.12 -6.76 5.27
C GLU A 107 1.87 -7.21 4.00
N PRO A 108 2.78 -8.19 4.11
CA PRO A 108 3.41 -8.78 2.95
C PRO A 108 2.35 -9.50 2.12
N ARG A 109 2.29 -9.18 0.83
CA ARG A 109 1.47 -9.92 -0.11
C ARG A 109 2.22 -11.22 -0.42
N ILE A 110 1.88 -12.28 0.31
CA ILE A 110 2.45 -13.60 0.10
C ILE A 110 2.05 -14.02 -1.33
N ASN A 111 2.97 -13.90 -2.28
CA ASN A 111 2.87 -14.71 -3.49
C ASN A 111 2.89 -16.15 -2.98
N ALA A 112 1.84 -16.92 -3.26
CA ALA A 112 1.76 -18.33 -2.91
C ALA A 112 3.13 -19.00 -3.14
N PRO A 113 3.61 -19.84 -2.21
CA PRO A 113 4.92 -20.47 -2.35
C PRO A 113 4.99 -21.12 -3.73
N ILE A 114 6.04 -20.78 -4.49
CA ILE A 114 6.40 -21.53 -5.68
C ILE A 114 6.53 -22.97 -5.20
N ALA A 115 5.59 -23.83 -5.61
CA ALA A 115 5.69 -25.25 -5.38
C ALA A 115 7.01 -25.69 -6.01
N VAL A 116 8.00 -26.00 -5.16
CA VAL A 116 9.17 -26.74 -5.59
C VAL A 116 8.63 -28.10 -6.01
N ALA A 117 8.49 -28.30 -7.32
CA ALA A 117 8.24 -29.62 -7.87
C ALA A 117 9.45 -30.51 -7.53
N ASN A 118 9.14 -31.70 -7.01
CA ASN A 118 10.08 -32.75 -6.63
C ASN A 118 11.07 -33.11 -7.73
#